data_AF-A0A9E0M8X5-F1
#
_entry.id   AF-A0A9E0M8X5-F1
#
_cell.length_a   1.000
_cell.length_b   1.000
_cell.length_c   1.000
_cell.angle_alpha   90.00
_cell.angle_beta   90.00
_cell.angle_gamma   90.00
#
_symmetry.space_group_name_H-M   'P 1'
#
loop_
_entity.id
_entity.type
_entity.pdbx_description
1 polymer ?
#
loop_
_entity_poly.entity_id
_entity_poly.type
_entity_poly.pdbx_seq_one_letter_code
_entity_poly.pdbx_strand_id
1 'polypeptide(L)'
;MAYKKTDFIPFPSDSEQVLANLEAAYDQWHQSRQVLAELPMSMFWQGKSGVEYLAVKELGNDNATTKGARSPETEARFAAFTEDKARAKQRSSDADSLIDQRARQYRALRMPTMTDGQGELLRALDVAGLLRNDLLVVGTNAFAAYETLCRVKFPAGNEPTQDFDLAWCRGSGVSLSQASPAAADRKSLMAVLRSVDPTYDLNRKKPYQAVNRTGYEVELLAAPSMAPLPSSESFEPMVSLVEQEWLLKGKAVFSVVATQRYRACPLYVPDPRWMALHKLWLAQKPERNIQKKPKDERQGLVLLDACRYFLTDLYPMDIDFVLELPVELRDLFNDWAKQAGYKPSM
;
A
#
# COMPACT_ATOMS: atom_id res chain seq x y z
N MET A 1 -7.02 -18.66 22.49
CA MET A 1 -5.75 -18.63 23.28
C MET A 1 -5.23 -17.21 23.23
N ALA A 2 -5.04 -16.53 24.37
CA ALA A 2 -4.53 -15.15 24.40
C ALA A 2 -3.00 -15.13 24.44
N TYR A 3 -2.38 -14.23 23.67
CA TYR A 3 -0.94 -13.99 23.69
C TYR A 3 -0.57 -13.11 24.90
N LYS A 4 0.54 -13.45 25.56
CA LYS A 4 1.09 -12.65 26.66
C LYS A 4 1.93 -11.52 26.08
N LYS A 5 2.01 -10.39 26.79
CA LYS A 5 2.87 -9.26 26.39
C LYS A 5 4.34 -9.68 26.16
N THR A 6 4.83 -10.68 26.91
CA THR A 6 6.19 -11.24 26.78
C THR A 6 6.42 -12.06 25.51
N ASP A 7 5.36 -12.48 24.82
CA ASP A 7 5.46 -13.23 23.56
C ASP A 7 5.82 -12.30 22.38
N PHE A 8 5.61 -10.98 22.55
CA PHE A 8 5.99 -9.95 21.59
C PHE A 8 7.43 -9.52 21.84
N ILE A 9 8.26 -9.58 20.81
CA ILE A 9 9.70 -9.27 20.93
C ILE A 9 9.90 -7.79 20.61
N PRO A 10 10.30 -6.94 21.57
CA PRO A 10 10.56 -5.54 21.30
C PRO A 10 11.64 -5.35 20.24
N PHE A 11 11.46 -4.32 19.40
CA PHE A 11 12.55 -3.90 18.52
C PHE A 11 13.74 -3.37 19.35
N PRO A 12 14.97 -3.39 18.79
CA PRO A 12 16.14 -2.80 19.44
C PRO A 12 15.95 -1.31 19.75
N SER A 13 16.65 -0.77 20.76
CA SER A 13 16.51 0.63 21.21
C SER A 13 16.62 1.68 20.09
N ASP A 14 17.46 1.42 19.10
CA ASP A 14 17.77 2.37 18.03
C ASP A 14 16.72 2.33 16.89
N SER A 15 15.72 1.44 16.98
CA SER A 15 14.74 1.22 15.91
C SER A 15 13.93 2.45 15.58
N GLU A 16 13.58 3.26 16.57
CA GLU A 16 12.77 4.47 16.37
C GLU A 16 13.46 5.46 15.43
N GLN A 17 14.74 5.73 15.66
CA GLN A 17 15.51 6.62 14.80
C GLN A 17 15.69 6.03 13.39
N VAL A 18 15.90 4.71 13.30
CA VAL A 18 16.06 4.03 12.00
C VAL A 18 14.76 4.04 11.19
N LEU A 19 13.61 3.85 11.84
CA LEU A 19 12.29 3.95 11.23
C LEU A 19 12.03 5.36 10.72
N ALA A 20 12.21 6.38 11.56
CA ALA A 20 12.03 7.78 11.18
C ALA A 20 12.94 8.19 10.01
N ASN A 21 14.21 7.73 10.01
CA ASN A 21 15.14 8.00 8.93
C ASN A 21 14.74 7.30 7.61
N LEU A 22 14.19 6.09 7.69
CA LEU A 22 13.73 5.35 6.50
C LEU A 22 12.48 6.04 5.91
N GLU A 23 11.55 6.46 6.74
CA GLU A 23 10.34 7.17 6.33
C GLU A 23 10.68 8.51 5.67
N ALA A 24 11.53 9.33 6.30
CA ALA A 24 11.98 10.59 5.70
C ALA A 24 12.73 10.39 4.36
N ALA A 25 13.55 9.34 4.26
CA ALA A 25 14.20 8.99 3.00
C ALA A 25 13.20 8.53 1.94
N TYR A 26 12.14 7.85 2.34
CA TYR A 26 11.07 7.42 1.46
C TYR A 26 10.24 8.59 0.94
N ASP A 27 9.94 9.58 1.77
CA ASP A 27 9.25 10.81 1.33
C ASP A 27 10.08 11.57 0.28
N GLN A 28 11.38 11.72 0.53
CA GLN A 28 12.30 12.33 -0.45
C GLN A 28 12.34 11.52 -1.75
N TRP A 29 12.36 10.19 -1.64
CA TRP A 29 12.32 9.30 -2.79
C TRP A 29 11.00 9.45 -3.56
N HIS A 30 9.86 9.43 -2.90
CA HIS A 30 8.54 9.52 -3.51
C HIS A 30 8.37 10.84 -4.26
N GLN A 31 8.71 11.97 -3.63
CA GLN A 31 8.71 13.29 -4.28
C GLN A 31 9.61 13.32 -5.51
N SER A 32 10.81 12.76 -5.43
CA SER A 32 11.73 12.70 -6.58
C SER A 32 11.15 11.92 -7.76
N ARG A 33 10.37 10.85 -7.48
CA ARG A 33 9.70 10.05 -8.50
C ARG A 33 8.50 10.76 -9.11
N GLN A 34 7.71 11.47 -8.31
CA GLN A 34 6.59 12.27 -8.81
C GLN A 34 7.07 13.34 -9.78
N VAL A 35 8.09 14.13 -9.39
CA VAL A 35 8.70 15.14 -10.27
C VAL A 35 9.21 14.52 -11.57
N LEU A 36 9.87 13.36 -11.50
CA LEU A 36 10.38 12.70 -12.70
C LEU A 36 9.26 12.18 -13.63
N ALA A 37 8.14 11.76 -13.05
CA ALA A 37 6.97 11.23 -13.76
C ALA A 37 6.12 12.34 -14.42
N GLU A 38 6.13 13.56 -13.88
CA GLU A 38 5.49 14.74 -14.48
C GLU A 38 6.25 15.28 -15.70
N LEU A 39 7.56 15.04 -15.78
CA LEU A 39 8.37 15.44 -16.92
C LEU A 39 8.15 14.50 -18.12
N PRO A 40 8.02 15.04 -19.35
CA PRO A 40 7.92 14.22 -20.56
C PRO A 40 9.03 13.18 -20.64
N MET A 41 8.74 12.02 -21.24
CA MET A 41 9.72 10.97 -21.45
C MET A 41 10.90 11.49 -22.27
N SER A 42 10.63 12.17 -23.39
CA SER A 42 11.70 12.80 -24.18
C SER A 42 11.22 14.03 -24.94
N MET A 43 12.17 14.94 -25.16
CA MET A 43 12.06 15.98 -26.18
C MET A 43 13.26 15.85 -27.12
N PHE A 44 13.07 16.15 -28.40
CA PHE A 44 14.12 16.08 -29.42
C PHE A 44 13.75 16.91 -30.66
N TRP A 45 14.74 17.28 -31.46
CA TRP A 45 14.51 17.93 -32.75
C TRP A 45 14.18 16.89 -33.83
N GLN A 46 13.11 17.15 -34.59
CA GLN A 46 12.67 16.31 -35.69
C GLN A 46 12.59 17.12 -36.98
N GLY A 47 13.37 16.74 -38.00
CA GLY A 47 13.34 17.38 -39.31
C GLY A 47 12.13 16.95 -40.14
N LYS A 48 11.42 17.91 -40.75
CA LYS A 48 10.36 17.68 -41.73
C LYS A 48 10.37 18.78 -42.79
N SER A 49 10.55 18.39 -44.06
CA SER A 49 10.56 19.30 -45.22
C SER A 49 11.51 20.50 -45.08
N GLY A 50 12.72 20.26 -44.58
CA GLY A 50 13.76 21.30 -44.43
C GLY A 50 13.61 22.20 -43.19
N VAL A 51 12.61 21.96 -42.33
CA VAL A 51 12.40 22.68 -41.07
C VAL A 51 12.54 21.69 -39.90
N GLU A 52 13.25 22.09 -38.83
CA GLU A 52 13.32 21.32 -37.58
C GLU A 52 12.18 21.70 -36.64
N TYR A 53 11.54 20.73 -36.03
CA TYR A 53 10.46 20.92 -35.06
C TYR A 53 10.83 20.31 -33.71
N LEU A 54 10.45 20.97 -32.62
CA LEU A 54 10.61 20.41 -31.28
C LEU A 54 9.53 19.34 -31.07
N ALA A 55 9.92 18.08 -31.07
CA ALA A 55 9.05 16.94 -30.83
C ALA A 55 9.10 16.53 -29.35
N VAL A 56 7.94 16.17 -28.79
CA VAL A 56 7.77 15.76 -27.38
C VAL A 56 7.05 14.43 -27.33
N LYS A 57 7.62 13.48 -26.59
CA LYS A 57 6.96 12.23 -26.20
C LYS A 57 6.65 12.30 -24.71
N GLU A 58 5.36 12.27 -24.39
CA GLU A 58 4.90 12.24 -23.00
C GLU A 58 5.23 10.86 -22.40
N LEU A 59 4.86 9.77 -23.08
CA LEU A 59 5.15 8.39 -22.69
C LEU A 59 6.06 7.68 -23.71
N GLY A 60 6.67 6.56 -23.30
CA GLY A 60 7.59 5.80 -24.15
C GLY A 60 6.96 5.22 -25.42
N ASN A 61 5.68 4.86 -25.36
CA ASN A 61 4.94 4.24 -26.46
C ASN A 61 4.17 5.26 -27.32
N ASP A 62 4.20 6.55 -26.95
CA ASP A 62 3.44 7.57 -27.65
C ASP A 62 4.13 8.05 -28.92
N ASN A 63 3.31 8.46 -29.88
CA ASN A 63 3.76 9.23 -31.03
C ASN A 63 4.20 10.62 -30.55
N ALA A 64 5.33 11.09 -31.07
CA ALA A 64 5.83 12.41 -30.71
C ALA A 64 4.90 13.50 -31.28
N THR A 65 4.54 14.48 -30.44
CA THR A 65 3.81 15.68 -30.87
C THR A 65 4.78 16.83 -31.05
N THR A 66 4.62 17.62 -32.11
CA THR A 66 5.46 18.80 -32.34
C THR A 66 4.93 20.00 -31.55
N LYS A 67 5.82 20.79 -30.97
CA LYS A 67 5.49 22.02 -30.19
C LYS A 67 5.91 23.31 -30.91
N GLY A 68 6.25 23.21 -32.19
CA GLY A 68 6.65 24.36 -33.03
C GLY A 68 7.97 24.11 -33.78
N ALA A 69 8.24 24.96 -34.76
CA ALA A 69 9.51 24.98 -35.48
C ALA A 69 10.64 25.50 -34.58
N ARG A 70 11.88 25.21 -34.95
CA ARG A 70 13.08 25.67 -34.26
C ARG A 70 13.15 27.21 -34.29
N SER A 71 13.14 27.78 -33.10
CA SER A 71 13.16 29.22 -32.83
C SER A 71 13.86 29.44 -31.48
N PRO A 72 14.25 30.68 -31.12
CA PRO A 72 14.82 30.96 -29.81
C PRO A 72 13.94 30.48 -28.64
N GLU A 73 12.61 30.53 -28.80
CA GLU A 73 11.66 30.05 -27.79
C GLU A 73 11.68 28.53 -27.63
N THR A 74 11.64 27.77 -28.73
CA THR A 74 11.64 26.30 -28.68
C THR A 74 13.02 25.75 -28.29
N GLU A 75 14.10 26.45 -28.62
CA GLU A 75 15.45 26.16 -28.12
C GLU A 75 15.56 26.37 -26.60
N ALA A 76 15.05 27.49 -26.07
CA ALA A 76 15.02 27.73 -24.63
C ALA A 76 14.20 26.65 -23.89
N ARG A 77 13.04 26.26 -24.45
CA ARG A 77 12.22 25.17 -23.89
C ARG A 77 12.96 23.83 -23.88
N PHE A 78 13.66 23.50 -24.96
CA PHE A 78 14.43 22.25 -25.04
C PHE A 78 15.61 22.25 -24.05
N ALA A 79 16.31 23.37 -23.91
CA ALA A 79 17.39 23.54 -22.94
C ALA A 79 16.89 23.38 -21.50
N ALA A 80 15.80 24.07 -21.14
CA ALA A 80 15.17 23.97 -19.82
C ALA A 80 14.74 22.53 -19.50
N PHE A 81 14.04 21.85 -20.42
CA PHE A 81 13.69 20.44 -20.26
C PHE A 81 14.91 19.55 -20.04
N THR A 82 15.97 19.74 -20.84
CA THR A 82 17.19 18.92 -20.74
C THR A 82 17.80 19.05 -19.35
N GLU A 83 17.91 20.27 -18.85
CA GLU A 83 18.43 20.54 -17.51
C GLU A 83 17.53 20.00 -16.41
N ASP A 84 16.22 20.24 -16.49
CA ASP A 84 15.24 19.77 -15.50
C ASP A 84 15.22 18.24 -15.44
N LYS A 85 15.23 17.57 -16.59
CA LYS A 85 15.26 16.10 -16.65
C LYS A 85 16.58 15.56 -16.08
N ALA A 86 17.71 16.20 -16.35
CA ALA A 86 18.99 15.81 -15.76
C ALA A 86 18.98 15.98 -14.23
N ARG A 87 18.50 17.12 -13.72
CA ARG A 87 18.37 17.36 -12.27
C ARG A 87 17.42 16.36 -11.61
N ALA A 88 16.26 16.10 -12.21
CA ALA A 88 15.29 15.14 -11.67
C ALA A 88 15.84 13.71 -11.64
N LYS A 89 16.56 13.29 -12.71
CA LYS A 89 17.24 11.98 -12.74
C LYS A 89 18.32 11.88 -11.66
N GLN A 90 19.13 12.92 -11.48
CA GLN A 90 20.15 12.93 -10.42
C GLN A 90 19.54 12.80 -9.04
N ARG A 91 18.53 13.63 -8.71
CA ARG A 91 17.81 13.55 -7.42
C ARG A 91 17.21 12.17 -7.18
N SER A 92 16.63 11.55 -8.20
CA SER A 92 16.08 10.20 -8.10
C SER A 92 17.17 9.15 -7.82
N SER A 93 18.35 9.29 -8.41
CA SER A 93 19.50 8.40 -8.17
C SER A 93 20.06 8.56 -6.76
N ASP A 94 20.16 9.81 -6.28
CA ASP A 94 20.62 10.11 -4.92
C ASP A 94 19.62 9.57 -3.89
N ALA A 95 18.31 9.71 -4.14
CA ALA A 95 17.27 9.17 -3.29
C ALA A 95 17.28 7.63 -3.26
N ASP A 96 17.50 6.96 -4.40
CA ASP A 96 17.66 5.49 -4.43
C ASP A 96 18.86 5.03 -3.58
N SER A 97 19.96 5.79 -3.60
CA SER A 97 21.17 5.51 -2.81
C SER A 97 20.93 5.71 -1.32
N LEU A 98 20.20 6.77 -0.95
CA LEU A 98 19.81 7.02 0.43
C LEU A 98 18.88 5.92 0.96
N ILE A 99 17.90 5.48 0.15
CA ILE A 99 17.03 4.35 0.50
C ILE A 99 17.83 3.08 0.75
N ASP A 100 18.78 2.74 -0.12
CA ASP A 100 19.64 1.56 0.08
C ASP A 100 20.39 1.63 1.42
N GLN A 101 20.98 2.79 1.76
CA GLN A 101 21.65 2.99 3.03
C GLN A 101 20.69 2.81 4.23
N ARG A 102 19.51 3.44 4.20
CA ARG A 102 18.54 3.36 5.31
C ARG A 102 17.95 1.96 5.45
N ALA A 103 17.65 1.30 4.33
CA ALA A 103 17.13 -0.06 4.33
C ALA A 103 18.15 -1.07 4.88
N ARG A 104 19.46 -0.88 4.65
CA ARG A 104 20.50 -1.70 5.30
C ARG A 104 20.50 -1.55 6.82
N GLN A 105 20.38 -0.32 7.33
CA GLN A 105 20.27 -0.05 8.77
C GLN A 105 19.02 -0.72 9.36
N TYR A 106 17.87 -0.55 8.69
CA TYR A 106 16.61 -1.20 9.06
C TYR A 106 16.74 -2.72 9.12
N ARG A 107 17.34 -3.34 8.08
CA ARG A 107 17.56 -4.78 7.98
C ARG A 107 18.51 -5.31 9.06
N ALA A 108 19.53 -4.54 9.44
CA ALA A 108 20.46 -4.91 10.50
C ALA A 108 19.75 -5.09 11.86
N LEU A 109 18.71 -4.29 12.12
CA LEU A 109 17.85 -4.43 13.30
C LEU A 109 16.81 -5.56 13.18
N ARG A 110 16.82 -6.29 12.05
CA ARG A 110 15.92 -7.41 11.75
C ARG A 110 14.44 -7.06 11.85
N MET A 111 14.06 -5.80 11.66
CA MET A 111 12.66 -5.37 11.66
C MET A 111 11.85 -6.00 10.50
N PRO A 112 10.51 -5.97 10.53
CA PRO A 112 9.65 -6.61 9.54
C PRO A 112 9.92 -6.14 8.11
N THR A 113 9.88 -7.03 7.12
CA THR A 113 10.18 -6.66 5.73
C THR A 113 9.20 -7.23 4.73
N MET A 114 9.04 -6.52 3.62
CA MET A 114 8.30 -6.99 2.45
C MET A 114 9.21 -7.72 1.45
N THR A 115 8.62 -8.56 0.61
CA THR A 115 9.33 -9.08 -0.56
C THR A 115 9.59 -7.95 -1.56
N ASP A 116 10.62 -8.07 -2.40
CA ASP A 116 10.95 -7.01 -3.35
C ASP A 116 9.86 -6.78 -4.39
N GLY A 117 9.19 -7.85 -4.87
CA GLY A 117 8.07 -7.74 -5.81
C GLY A 117 6.90 -6.95 -5.24
N GLN A 118 6.53 -7.20 -3.98
CA GLN A 118 5.51 -6.42 -3.28
C GLN A 118 5.96 -4.97 -3.08
N GLY A 119 7.22 -4.77 -2.72
CA GLY A 119 7.78 -3.44 -2.51
C GLY A 119 7.73 -2.57 -3.77
N GLU A 120 8.11 -3.13 -4.92
CA GLU A 120 8.03 -2.41 -6.20
C GLU A 120 6.58 -2.11 -6.61
N LEU A 121 5.65 -3.05 -6.39
CA LEU A 121 4.23 -2.79 -6.63
C LEU A 121 3.70 -1.65 -5.76
N LEU A 122 3.98 -1.69 -4.45
CA LEU A 122 3.56 -0.64 -3.51
C LEU A 122 4.11 0.73 -3.86
N ARG A 123 5.40 0.80 -4.23
CA ARG A 123 6.06 2.01 -4.73
C ARG A 123 5.36 2.55 -5.98
N ALA A 124 5.03 1.68 -6.94
CA ALA A 124 4.35 2.08 -8.16
C ALA A 124 2.91 2.58 -7.89
N LEU A 125 2.17 1.91 -7.01
CA LEU A 125 0.84 2.35 -6.57
C LEU A 125 0.88 3.71 -5.88
N ASP A 126 1.91 3.95 -5.06
CA ASP A 126 2.07 5.20 -4.35
C ASP A 126 2.48 6.36 -5.29
N VAL A 127 3.42 6.14 -6.20
CA VAL A 127 3.80 7.13 -7.21
C VAL A 127 2.63 7.46 -8.16
N ALA A 128 1.82 6.46 -8.50
CA ALA A 128 0.59 6.66 -9.28
C ALA A 128 -0.54 7.33 -8.48
N GLY A 129 -0.35 7.56 -7.17
CA GLY A 129 -1.34 8.18 -6.31
C GLY A 129 -2.55 7.30 -6.01
N LEU A 130 -2.45 5.98 -6.15
CA LEU A 130 -3.52 5.02 -5.84
C LEU A 130 -3.49 4.56 -4.38
N LEU A 131 -2.31 4.27 -3.84
CA LEU A 131 -2.17 3.90 -2.42
C LEU A 131 -2.62 5.08 -1.56
N ARG A 132 -3.45 4.86 -0.52
CA ARG A 132 -4.07 5.87 0.37
C ARG A 132 -5.24 6.66 -0.20
N ASN A 133 -5.31 6.84 -1.51
CA ASN A 133 -6.45 7.49 -2.14
C ASN A 133 -7.51 6.48 -2.54
N ASP A 134 -7.10 5.36 -3.13
CA ASP A 134 -8.00 4.43 -3.77
C ASP A 134 -7.88 3.03 -3.20
N LEU A 135 -6.71 2.69 -2.64
CA LEU A 135 -6.35 1.35 -2.23
C LEU A 135 -5.78 1.32 -0.81
N LEU A 136 -6.18 0.29 -0.07
CA LEU A 136 -5.57 -0.19 1.18
C LEU A 136 -4.88 -1.53 0.91
N VAL A 137 -3.77 -1.77 1.60
CA VAL A 137 -3.14 -3.09 1.69
C VAL A 137 -3.83 -3.88 2.78
N VAL A 138 -4.32 -5.07 2.47
CA VAL A 138 -5.05 -5.92 3.42
C VAL A 138 -4.40 -7.31 3.51
N GLY A 139 -5.02 -8.20 4.28
CA GLY A 139 -4.53 -9.56 4.44
C GLY A 139 -3.22 -9.62 5.25
N THR A 140 -2.37 -10.61 4.93
CA THR A 140 -1.15 -10.89 5.71
C THR A 140 -0.11 -9.78 5.58
N ASN A 141 -0.03 -9.13 4.42
CA ASN A 141 0.98 -8.10 4.14
C ASN A 141 0.82 -6.86 5.04
N ALA A 142 -0.38 -6.61 5.57
CA ALA A 142 -0.62 -5.53 6.52
C ALA A 142 0.12 -5.71 7.86
N PHE A 143 0.48 -6.95 8.24
CA PHE A 143 1.09 -7.23 9.54
C PHE A 143 2.47 -6.61 9.71
N ALA A 144 3.22 -6.39 8.61
CA ALA A 144 4.49 -5.68 8.68
C ALA A 144 4.30 -4.22 9.15
N ALA A 145 3.20 -3.57 8.78
CA ALA A 145 2.87 -2.23 9.27
C ALA A 145 2.44 -2.26 10.74
N TYR A 146 1.67 -3.26 11.17
CA TYR A 146 1.24 -3.37 12.57
C TYR A 146 2.38 -3.70 13.52
N GLU A 147 3.31 -4.58 13.14
CA GLU A 147 4.54 -4.84 13.91
C GLU A 147 5.37 -3.56 14.04
N THR A 148 5.48 -2.77 12.96
CA THR A 148 6.19 -1.49 12.95
C THR A 148 5.51 -0.46 13.85
N LEU A 149 4.19 -0.33 13.75
CA LEU A 149 3.37 0.55 14.59
C LEU A 149 3.49 0.20 16.07
N CYS A 150 3.46 -1.10 16.42
CA CYS A 150 3.59 -1.57 17.80
C CYS A 150 5.04 -1.58 18.31
N ARG A 151 6.03 -1.39 17.43
CA ARG A 151 7.47 -1.49 17.72
C ARG A 151 7.89 -2.84 18.32
N VAL A 152 7.20 -3.90 17.92
CA VAL A 152 7.46 -5.27 18.38
C VAL A 152 7.27 -6.25 17.23
N LYS A 153 8.01 -7.35 17.25
CA LYS A 153 7.71 -8.50 16.39
C LYS A 153 6.62 -9.34 17.04
N PHE A 154 5.69 -9.77 16.23
CA PHE A 154 4.60 -10.61 16.66
C PHE A 154 5.05 -12.07 16.73
N PRO A 155 4.54 -12.85 17.70
CA PRO A 155 4.82 -14.29 17.80
C PRO A 155 4.15 -15.12 16.69
N ALA A 156 3.20 -14.53 15.95
CA ALA A 156 2.46 -15.15 14.87
C ALA A 156 2.01 -14.10 13.84
N GLY A 157 1.51 -14.55 12.68
CA GLY A 157 0.90 -13.68 11.68
C GLY A 157 1.83 -13.17 10.58
N ASN A 158 3.12 -13.54 10.63
CA ASN A 158 4.14 -13.24 9.63
C ASN A 158 4.40 -14.41 8.66
N GLU A 159 3.45 -15.35 8.55
CA GLU A 159 3.60 -16.49 7.64
C GLU A 159 3.73 -16.02 6.19
N PRO A 160 4.69 -16.59 5.41
CA PRO A 160 4.83 -16.29 4.00
C PRO A 160 3.49 -16.40 3.26
N THR A 161 3.22 -15.41 2.42
CA THR A 161 2.00 -15.33 1.60
C THR A 161 2.44 -15.05 0.17
N GLN A 162 1.84 -15.75 -0.80
CA GLN A 162 2.16 -15.61 -2.22
C GLN A 162 1.13 -14.75 -2.98
N ASP A 163 0.08 -14.31 -2.28
CA ASP A 163 -0.97 -13.40 -2.72
C ASP A 163 -0.71 -11.96 -2.23
N PHE A 164 -1.24 -10.99 -2.99
CA PHE A 164 -1.23 -9.58 -2.63
C PHE A 164 -2.65 -9.03 -2.65
N ASP A 165 -3.23 -8.89 -1.46
CA ASP A 165 -4.60 -8.44 -1.29
C ASP A 165 -4.66 -6.91 -1.14
N LEU A 166 -5.50 -6.28 -1.96
CA LEU A 166 -5.83 -4.86 -1.89
C LEU A 166 -7.32 -4.71 -1.63
N ALA A 167 -7.71 -3.70 -0.85
CA ALA A 167 -9.10 -3.28 -0.71
C ALA A 167 -9.31 -1.90 -1.33
N TRP A 168 -10.36 -1.77 -2.13
CA TRP A 168 -10.79 -0.49 -2.67
C TRP A 168 -11.40 0.38 -1.56
N CYS A 169 -10.89 1.60 -1.43
CA CYS A 169 -11.32 2.54 -0.39
C CYS A 169 -11.70 3.92 -0.92
N ARG A 170 -11.57 4.21 -2.22
CA ARG A 170 -11.92 5.52 -2.78
C ARG A 170 -13.34 5.90 -2.40
N GLY A 171 -13.52 7.07 -1.77
CA GLY A 171 -14.82 7.57 -1.31
C GLY A 171 -15.22 7.15 0.10
N SER A 172 -14.46 6.27 0.76
CA SER A 172 -14.64 5.94 2.18
C SER A 172 -13.95 6.94 3.11
N GLY A 173 -14.25 6.88 4.41
CA GLY A 173 -13.64 7.76 5.42
C GLY A 173 -12.14 7.55 5.65
N VAL A 174 -11.57 6.41 5.23
CA VAL A 174 -10.13 6.13 5.32
C VAL A 174 -9.35 6.56 4.07
N SER A 175 -10.03 7.00 3.02
CA SER A 175 -9.41 7.48 1.79
C SER A 175 -8.99 8.94 1.92
N LEU A 176 -7.78 9.27 1.45
CA LEU A 176 -7.30 10.65 1.36
C LEU A 176 -7.67 11.32 0.02
N SER A 177 -8.48 10.66 -0.82
CA SER A 177 -8.84 11.18 -2.15
C SER A 177 -9.60 12.50 -2.10
N GLN A 178 -10.39 12.75 -1.04
CA GLN A 178 -11.11 14.02 -0.83
C GLN A 178 -10.17 15.22 -0.65
N ALA A 179 -8.95 14.99 -0.14
CA ALA A 179 -7.92 16.01 0.01
C ALA A 179 -7.08 16.21 -1.27
N SER A 180 -7.27 15.38 -2.31
CA SER A 180 -6.51 15.40 -3.56
C SER A 180 -7.43 15.61 -4.78
N PRO A 181 -7.67 16.87 -5.20
CA PRO A 181 -8.62 17.22 -6.27
C PRO A 181 -8.27 16.70 -7.68
N ALA A 182 -7.10 16.08 -7.89
CA ALA A 182 -6.68 15.49 -9.16
C ALA A 182 -7.30 14.10 -9.44
N ALA A 183 -8.60 13.92 -9.17
CA ALA A 183 -9.26 12.62 -9.32
C ALA A 183 -9.50 12.18 -10.78
N ALA A 184 -9.45 13.11 -11.74
CA ALA A 184 -9.85 12.85 -13.12
C ALA A 184 -8.85 12.01 -13.94
N ASP A 185 -7.55 12.01 -13.59
CA ASP A 185 -6.49 11.41 -14.42
C ASP A 185 -5.69 10.28 -13.72
N ARG A 186 -6.21 9.69 -12.63
CA ARG A 186 -5.50 8.59 -11.96
C ARG A 186 -5.51 7.33 -12.83
N LYS A 187 -4.33 6.70 -12.96
CA LYS A 187 -4.16 5.41 -13.66
C LYS A 187 -5.02 4.34 -13.00
N SER A 188 -5.52 3.37 -13.77
CA SER A 188 -6.19 2.21 -13.17
C SER A 188 -5.20 1.28 -12.46
N LEU A 189 -5.68 0.45 -11.55
CA LEU A 189 -4.84 -0.57 -10.88
C LEU A 189 -4.14 -1.47 -11.92
N MET A 190 -4.85 -1.91 -12.95
CA MET A 190 -4.28 -2.73 -14.02
C MET A 190 -3.17 -2.00 -14.79
N ALA A 191 -3.34 -0.70 -15.06
CA ALA A 191 -2.32 0.10 -15.72
C ALA A 191 -1.05 0.21 -14.87
N VAL A 192 -1.18 0.36 -13.55
CA VAL A 192 -0.03 0.37 -12.64
C VAL A 192 0.64 -1.02 -12.57
N LEU A 193 -0.14 -2.09 -12.44
CA LEU A 193 0.39 -3.46 -12.46
C LEU A 193 1.22 -3.73 -13.72
N ARG A 194 0.68 -3.38 -14.90
CA ARG A 194 1.38 -3.53 -16.18
C ARG A 194 2.60 -2.63 -16.35
N SER A 195 2.68 -1.53 -15.61
CA SER A 195 3.88 -0.70 -15.58
C SER A 195 5.04 -1.34 -14.80
N VAL A 196 4.73 -2.23 -13.84
CA VAL A 196 5.72 -3.00 -13.08
C VAL A 196 6.07 -4.30 -13.82
N ASP A 197 5.07 -5.03 -14.31
CA ASP A 197 5.24 -6.22 -15.13
C ASP A 197 4.18 -6.26 -16.25
N PRO A 198 4.55 -6.08 -17.53
CA PRO A 198 3.58 -6.01 -18.63
C PRO A 198 2.80 -7.31 -18.85
N THR A 199 3.15 -8.40 -18.17
CA THR A 199 2.49 -9.70 -18.30
C THR A 199 1.30 -9.91 -17.37
N TYR A 200 0.95 -8.93 -16.52
CA TYR A 200 -0.29 -8.97 -15.76
C TYR A 200 -1.52 -8.95 -16.67
N ASP A 201 -2.41 -9.90 -16.44
CA ASP A 201 -3.72 -9.95 -17.06
C ASP A 201 -4.79 -10.36 -16.03
N LEU A 202 -6.06 -10.02 -16.32
CA LEU A 202 -7.17 -10.42 -15.45
C LEU A 202 -7.36 -11.94 -15.52
N ASN A 203 -7.63 -12.52 -14.36
CA ASN A 203 -8.05 -13.90 -14.30
C ASN A 203 -9.50 -14.01 -14.82
N ARG A 204 -9.67 -14.66 -15.98
CA ARG A 204 -10.98 -14.84 -16.63
C ARG A 204 -12.02 -15.54 -15.76
N LYS A 205 -11.60 -16.38 -14.81
CA LYS A 205 -12.51 -17.09 -13.88
C LYS A 205 -12.77 -16.31 -12.59
N LYS A 206 -11.90 -15.37 -12.27
CA LYS A 206 -11.91 -14.57 -11.04
C LYS A 206 -11.56 -13.12 -11.41
N PRO A 207 -12.48 -12.35 -12.00
CA PRO A 207 -12.17 -11.02 -12.55
C PRO A 207 -11.80 -9.98 -11.47
N TYR A 208 -11.88 -10.34 -10.19
CA TYR A 208 -11.30 -9.61 -9.06
C TYR A 208 -9.79 -9.84 -8.86
N GLN A 209 -9.16 -10.69 -9.67
CA GLN A 209 -7.76 -11.08 -9.55
C GLN A 209 -7.00 -10.77 -10.85
N ALA A 210 -5.79 -10.25 -10.72
CA ALA A 210 -4.80 -10.17 -11.80
C ALA A 210 -3.63 -11.10 -11.51
N VAL A 211 -3.12 -11.75 -12.54
CA VAL A 211 -2.02 -12.72 -12.43
C VAL A 211 -0.97 -12.43 -13.49
N ASN A 212 0.31 -12.47 -13.13
CA ASN A 212 1.41 -12.33 -14.10
C ASN A 212 1.90 -13.69 -14.62
N ARG A 213 2.86 -13.70 -15.57
CA ARG A 213 3.42 -14.95 -16.13
C ARG A 213 4.10 -15.87 -15.12
N THR A 214 4.47 -15.36 -13.95
CA THR A 214 5.09 -16.15 -12.87
C THR A 214 4.08 -16.76 -11.91
N GLY A 215 2.78 -16.48 -12.11
CA GLY A 215 1.71 -16.92 -11.22
C GLY A 215 1.57 -16.05 -9.97
N TYR A 216 2.17 -14.85 -9.93
CA TYR A 216 1.99 -13.93 -8.82
C TYR A 216 0.61 -13.26 -8.91
N GLU A 217 -0.15 -13.34 -7.82
CA GLU A 217 -1.56 -12.98 -7.79
C GLU A 217 -1.78 -11.68 -7.01
N VAL A 218 -2.48 -10.73 -7.63
CA VAL A 218 -2.99 -9.52 -6.98
C VAL A 218 -4.51 -9.59 -6.96
N GLU A 219 -5.11 -9.56 -5.78
CA GLU A 219 -6.56 -9.58 -5.59
C GLU A 219 -7.05 -8.19 -5.19
N LEU A 220 -8.14 -7.72 -5.82
CA LEU A 220 -8.85 -6.51 -5.44
C LEU A 220 -10.19 -6.86 -4.80
N LEU A 221 -10.33 -6.51 -3.53
CA LEU A 221 -11.54 -6.61 -2.75
C LEU A 221 -12.24 -5.25 -2.75
N ALA A 222 -13.58 -5.25 -2.69
CA ALA A 222 -14.34 -4.02 -2.54
C ALA A 222 -15.52 -4.28 -1.60
N ALA A 223 -15.81 -3.29 -0.76
CA ALA A 223 -17.03 -3.26 0.03
C ALA A 223 -18.24 -3.01 -0.88
N PRO A 224 -19.43 -3.59 -0.58
CA PRO A 224 -20.65 -3.32 -1.34
C PRO A 224 -20.94 -1.82 -1.52
N SER A 225 -20.68 -1.00 -0.50
CA SER A 225 -20.86 0.45 -0.54
C SER A 225 -19.93 1.19 -1.51
N MET A 226 -18.85 0.55 -1.93
CA MET A 226 -17.86 1.10 -2.87
C MET A 226 -18.11 0.67 -4.32
N ALA A 227 -19.14 -0.15 -4.55
CA ALA A 227 -19.50 -0.62 -5.89
C ALA A 227 -20.56 0.26 -6.56
N PRO A 228 -20.59 0.33 -7.91
CA PRO A 228 -19.58 -0.21 -8.82
C PRO A 228 -18.27 0.59 -8.74
N LEU A 229 -17.16 -0.06 -9.08
CA LEU A 229 -15.90 0.65 -9.28
C LEU A 229 -16.00 1.64 -10.46
N PRO A 230 -15.15 2.67 -10.52
CA PRO A 230 -15.08 3.57 -11.67
C PRO A 230 -14.87 2.80 -12.97
N SER A 231 -15.45 3.28 -14.08
CA SER A 231 -15.38 2.61 -15.40
C SER A 231 -13.98 2.47 -15.98
N SER A 232 -13.00 3.22 -15.45
CA SER A 232 -11.59 3.06 -15.80
C SER A 232 -10.93 1.83 -15.16
N GLU A 233 -11.53 1.25 -14.12
CA GLU A 233 -11.06 0.02 -13.49
C GLU A 233 -11.61 -1.21 -14.19
N SER A 234 -10.72 -2.13 -14.55
CA SER A 234 -11.08 -3.38 -15.23
C SER A 234 -11.41 -4.52 -14.28
N PHE A 235 -11.09 -4.38 -12.99
CA PHE A 235 -11.36 -5.41 -11.99
C PHE A 235 -12.86 -5.47 -11.68
N GLU A 236 -13.35 -6.68 -11.42
CA GLU A 236 -14.72 -6.92 -10.94
C GLU A 236 -14.70 -7.63 -9.57
N PRO A 237 -14.46 -6.89 -8.47
CA PRO A 237 -14.53 -7.42 -7.11
C PRO A 237 -15.86 -8.08 -6.77
N MET A 238 -15.83 -9.05 -5.86
CA MET A 238 -17.05 -9.66 -5.31
C MET A 238 -17.77 -8.67 -4.38
N VAL A 239 -18.81 -8.02 -4.88
CA VAL A 239 -19.58 -7.00 -4.13
C VAL A 239 -20.53 -7.60 -3.09
N SER A 240 -20.61 -8.94 -2.98
CA SER A 240 -21.41 -9.64 -1.96
C SER A 240 -20.69 -9.78 -0.61
N LEU A 241 -19.42 -9.37 -0.52
CA LEU A 241 -18.60 -9.51 0.69
C LEU A 241 -18.83 -8.32 1.63
N VAL A 242 -19.93 -8.33 2.38
CA VAL A 242 -20.30 -7.29 3.34
C VAL A 242 -19.21 -7.09 4.40
N GLU A 243 -18.44 -8.13 4.73
CA GLU A 243 -17.31 -8.05 5.66
C GLU A 243 -16.22 -7.05 5.24
N GLN A 244 -16.15 -6.68 3.95
CA GLN A 244 -15.18 -5.69 3.46
C GLN A 244 -15.52 -4.26 3.93
N GLU A 245 -16.77 -3.98 4.33
CA GLU A 245 -17.16 -2.68 4.91
C GLU A 245 -16.35 -2.35 6.16
N TRP A 246 -15.99 -3.39 6.94
CA TRP A 246 -15.30 -3.24 8.21
C TRP A 246 -13.86 -2.74 8.05
N LEU A 247 -13.21 -3.09 6.93
CA LEU A 247 -11.84 -2.64 6.64
C LEU A 247 -11.76 -1.15 6.28
N LEU A 248 -12.91 -0.51 6.04
CA LEU A 248 -13.03 0.92 5.72
C LEU A 248 -13.37 1.79 6.94
N LYS A 249 -13.40 1.20 8.14
CA LYS A 249 -13.73 1.86 9.40
C LYS A 249 -12.47 2.25 10.19
N GLY A 250 -12.66 3.13 11.17
CA GLY A 250 -11.61 3.57 12.08
C GLY A 250 -10.54 4.42 11.39
N LYS A 251 -9.30 4.28 11.85
CA LYS A 251 -8.15 5.06 11.38
C LYS A 251 -7.11 4.16 10.71
N ALA A 252 -6.95 4.28 9.40
CA ALA A 252 -5.91 3.57 8.66
C ALA A 252 -4.50 3.94 9.16
N VAL A 253 -3.55 3.01 8.98
CA VAL A 253 -2.16 3.14 9.39
C VAL A 253 -1.29 3.33 8.16
N PHE A 254 -0.42 4.34 8.18
CA PHE A 254 0.68 4.49 7.23
C PHE A 254 1.99 4.06 7.89
N SER A 255 2.82 3.32 7.17
CA SER A 255 4.16 2.92 7.62
C SER A 255 5.07 2.69 6.43
N VAL A 256 6.36 2.97 6.58
CA VAL A 256 7.39 2.59 5.60
C VAL A 256 8.22 1.44 6.15
N VAL A 257 8.42 0.40 5.35
CA VAL A 257 9.21 -0.79 5.73
C VAL A 257 10.27 -1.09 4.67
N ALA A 258 11.37 -1.73 5.07
CA ALA A 258 12.38 -2.17 4.12
C ALA A 258 11.92 -3.43 3.35
N THR A 259 12.47 -3.62 2.15
CA THR A 259 12.36 -4.87 1.40
C THR A 259 13.56 -5.79 1.68
N GLN A 260 13.49 -7.02 1.17
CA GLN A 260 14.56 -8.01 1.33
C GLN A 260 15.90 -7.59 0.69
N ARG A 261 15.88 -6.91 -0.47
CA ARG A 261 17.07 -6.41 -1.18
C ARG A 261 17.30 -4.91 -0.99
N TYR A 262 17.11 -4.41 0.23
CA TYR A 262 17.49 -3.05 0.64
C TYR A 262 16.78 -1.94 -0.17
N ARG A 263 15.52 -2.14 -0.55
CA ARG A 263 14.62 -1.02 -0.91
C ARG A 263 13.71 -0.69 0.28
N ALA A 264 12.82 0.27 0.08
CA ALA A 264 11.75 0.59 1.03
C ALA A 264 10.44 0.72 0.29
N CYS A 265 9.34 0.39 0.96
CA CYS A 265 8.00 0.54 0.42
C CYS A 265 7.02 1.05 1.47
N PRO A 266 5.99 1.78 1.03
CA PRO A 266 4.92 2.26 1.88
C PRO A 266 3.90 1.14 2.11
N LEU A 267 3.28 1.15 3.26
CA LEU A 267 2.10 0.36 3.59
C LEU A 267 1.04 1.32 4.10
N TYR A 268 -0.13 1.27 3.49
CA TYR A 268 -1.32 1.95 3.99
C TYR A 268 -2.39 0.90 4.23
N VAL A 269 -2.65 0.60 5.50
CA VAL A 269 -3.41 -0.59 5.93
C VAL A 269 -4.61 -0.17 6.80
N PRO A 270 -5.65 -1.02 6.95
CA PRO A 270 -6.81 -0.73 7.79
C PRO A 270 -6.47 -0.43 9.25
N ASP A 271 -7.46 0.08 9.98
CA ASP A 271 -7.40 0.16 11.44
C ASP A 271 -7.11 -1.23 12.03
N PRO A 272 -6.11 -1.37 12.92
CA PRO A 272 -5.67 -2.67 13.42
C PRO A 272 -6.77 -3.39 14.20
N ARG A 273 -7.66 -2.67 14.90
CA ARG A 273 -8.75 -3.27 15.68
C ARG A 273 -9.78 -3.92 14.75
N TRP A 274 -10.17 -3.20 13.71
CA TRP A 274 -11.11 -3.70 12.69
C TRP A 274 -10.52 -4.84 11.86
N MET A 275 -9.24 -4.75 11.47
CA MET A 275 -8.54 -5.86 10.81
C MET A 275 -8.49 -7.11 11.68
N ALA A 276 -8.22 -6.97 12.98
CA ALA A 276 -8.11 -8.09 13.90
C ALA A 276 -9.45 -8.84 14.02
N LEU A 277 -10.54 -8.11 14.24
CA LEU A 277 -11.89 -8.68 14.32
C LEU A 277 -12.36 -9.27 12.98
N HIS A 278 -12.05 -8.62 11.86
CA HIS A 278 -12.31 -9.16 10.53
C HIS A 278 -11.58 -10.50 10.31
N LYS A 279 -10.33 -10.63 10.78
CA LYS A 279 -9.57 -11.89 10.74
C LYS A 279 -10.20 -12.99 11.59
N LEU A 280 -10.63 -12.67 12.82
CA LEU A 280 -11.36 -13.63 13.66
C LEU A 280 -12.67 -14.09 13.02
N TRP A 281 -13.41 -13.16 12.42
CA TRP A 281 -14.66 -13.48 11.72
C TRP A 281 -14.43 -14.38 10.51
N LEU A 282 -13.41 -14.09 9.69
CA LEU A 282 -13.04 -14.93 8.56
C LEU A 282 -12.68 -16.37 8.99
N ALA A 283 -12.06 -16.54 10.16
CA ALA A 283 -11.73 -17.86 10.68
C ALA A 283 -12.97 -18.72 11.01
N GLN A 284 -14.09 -18.07 11.39
CA GLN A 284 -15.34 -18.76 11.71
C GLN A 284 -16.25 -19.00 10.49
N LYS A 285 -16.05 -18.26 9.39
CA LYS A 285 -16.88 -18.37 8.19
C LYS A 285 -16.88 -19.81 7.63
N PRO A 286 -18.05 -20.47 7.47
CA PRO A 286 -18.13 -21.87 7.03
C PRO A 286 -17.40 -22.13 5.72
N GLU A 287 -17.57 -21.24 4.74
CA GLU A 287 -17.02 -21.36 3.38
C GLU A 287 -15.53 -20.97 3.29
N ARG A 288 -14.92 -20.49 4.39
CA ARG A 288 -13.49 -20.15 4.39
C ARG A 288 -12.67 -21.41 4.17
N ASN A 289 -11.63 -21.29 3.34
CA ASN A 289 -10.66 -22.36 3.13
C ASN A 289 -10.12 -22.86 4.49
N ILE A 290 -10.28 -24.17 4.75
CA ILE A 290 -9.89 -24.83 6.00
C ILE A 290 -8.43 -24.57 6.36
N GLN A 291 -7.54 -24.47 5.37
CA GLN A 291 -6.12 -24.18 5.58
C GLN A 291 -5.85 -22.73 6.01
N LYS A 292 -6.72 -21.78 5.62
CA LYS A 292 -6.62 -20.36 5.99
C LYS A 292 -7.21 -20.08 7.39
N LYS A 293 -8.18 -20.87 7.87
CA LYS A 293 -8.87 -20.63 9.16
C LYS A 293 -7.92 -20.49 10.37
N PRO A 294 -6.98 -21.43 10.65
CA PRO A 294 -6.09 -21.31 11.80
C PRO A 294 -5.09 -20.15 11.68
N LYS A 295 -4.75 -19.75 10.45
CA LYS A 295 -3.91 -18.57 10.18
C LYS A 295 -4.69 -17.29 10.49
N ASP A 296 -5.91 -17.17 9.99
CA ASP A 296 -6.76 -16.00 10.23
C ASP A 296 -7.08 -15.85 11.74
N GLU A 297 -7.37 -16.95 12.46
CA GLU A 297 -7.59 -16.91 13.91
C GLU A 297 -6.36 -16.41 14.67
N ARG A 298 -5.17 -16.97 14.39
CA ARG A 298 -3.93 -16.53 15.04
C ARG A 298 -3.61 -15.08 14.74
N GLN A 299 -3.83 -14.62 13.51
CA GLN A 299 -3.66 -13.23 13.08
C GLN A 299 -4.62 -12.27 13.80
N GLY A 300 -5.89 -12.65 13.95
CA GLY A 300 -6.87 -11.84 14.67
C GLY A 300 -6.55 -11.73 16.16
N LEU A 301 -6.23 -12.86 16.80
CA LEU A 301 -5.89 -12.89 18.23
C LEU A 301 -4.63 -12.07 18.54
N VAL A 302 -3.55 -12.28 17.78
CA VAL A 302 -2.27 -11.59 18.03
C VAL A 302 -2.39 -10.08 17.84
N LEU A 303 -3.21 -9.63 16.89
CA LEU A 303 -3.39 -8.20 16.61
C LEU A 303 -4.28 -7.53 17.67
N LEU A 304 -5.32 -8.18 18.20
CA LEU A 304 -6.08 -7.66 19.34
C LEU A 304 -5.21 -7.54 20.60
N ASP A 305 -4.41 -8.57 20.90
CA ASP A 305 -3.49 -8.54 22.03
C ASP A 305 -2.41 -7.44 21.84
N ALA A 306 -1.91 -7.24 20.62
CA ALA A 306 -1.00 -6.13 20.30
C ALA A 306 -1.67 -4.76 20.53
N CYS A 307 -2.91 -4.57 20.09
CA CYS A 307 -3.66 -3.35 20.31
C CYS A 307 -3.79 -3.05 21.82
N ARG A 308 -4.15 -4.07 22.61
CA ARG A 308 -4.26 -3.98 24.07
C ARG A 308 -2.96 -3.57 24.75
N TYR A 309 -1.82 -4.08 24.30
CA TYR A 309 -0.55 -3.91 25.03
C TYR A 309 0.29 -2.71 24.60
N PHE A 310 0.15 -2.27 23.34
CA PHE A 310 1.06 -1.32 22.70
C PHE A 310 0.35 -0.14 22.04
N LEU A 311 -0.96 -0.20 21.79
CA LEU A 311 -1.69 0.82 21.04
C LEU A 311 -2.85 1.46 21.81
N THR A 312 -2.86 1.37 23.14
CA THR A 312 -3.98 1.87 23.97
C THR A 312 -4.32 3.33 23.72
N ASP A 313 -3.31 4.16 23.45
CA ASP A 313 -3.49 5.61 23.28
C ASP A 313 -3.82 6.00 21.84
N LEU A 314 -3.42 5.18 20.86
CA LEU A 314 -3.60 5.45 19.44
C LEU A 314 -4.87 4.78 18.87
N TYR A 315 -5.20 3.61 19.39
CA TYR A 315 -6.28 2.72 18.97
C TYR A 315 -6.94 2.10 20.20
N PRO A 316 -7.59 2.90 21.05
CA PRO A 316 -8.24 2.39 22.25
C PRO A 316 -9.32 1.36 21.89
N MET A 317 -9.44 0.31 22.70
CA MET A 317 -10.56 -0.63 22.65
C MET A 317 -11.46 -0.35 23.86
N ASP A 318 -12.01 0.86 23.90
CA ASP A 318 -12.89 1.41 24.92
C ASP A 318 -14.38 1.09 24.62
N ILE A 319 -15.28 1.57 25.47
CA ILE A 319 -16.72 1.36 25.31
C ILE A 319 -17.22 1.95 23.98
N ASP A 320 -16.74 3.13 23.57
CA ASP A 320 -17.14 3.78 22.32
C ASP A 320 -16.82 2.89 21.11
N PHE A 321 -15.59 2.35 21.05
CA PHE A 321 -15.22 1.39 20.01
C PHE A 321 -16.14 0.16 20.01
N VAL A 322 -16.45 -0.41 21.17
CA VAL A 322 -17.31 -1.61 21.28
C VAL A 322 -18.75 -1.33 20.83
N LEU A 323 -19.25 -0.12 21.07
CA LEU A 323 -20.58 0.31 20.62
C LEU A 323 -20.66 0.48 19.10
N GLU A 324 -19.56 0.87 18.44
CA GLU A 324 -19.47 0.96 16.98
C GLU A 324 -19.46 -0.42 16.28
N LEU A 325 -19.07 -1.49 16.98
CA LEU A 325 -18.97 -2.82 16.38
C LEU A 325 -20.34 -3.36 15.95
N PRO A 326 -20.47 -3.91 14.73
CA PRO A 326 -21.57 -4.80 14.35
C PRO A 326 -21.66 -5.98 15.32
N VAL A 327 -22.86 -6.56 15.45
CA VAL A 327 -23.15 -7.63 16.42
C VAL A 327 -22.16 -8.79 16.27
N GLU A 328 -21.88 -9.21 15.04
CA GLU A 328 -21.01 -10.33 14.73
C GLU A 328 -19.56 -10.09 15.17
N LEU A 329 -19.07 -8.85 15.08
CA LEU A 329 -17.73 -8.49 15.55
C LEU A 329 -17.70 -8.24 17.06
N ARG A 330 -18.80 -7.71 17.62
CA ARG A 330 -18.93 -7.47 19.05
C ARG A 330 -18.89 -8.78 19.84
N ASP A 331 -19.53 -9.84 19.34
CA ASP A 331 -19.50 -11.15 19.99
C ASP A 331 -18.08 -11.73 20.00
N LEU A 332 -17.36 -11.64 18.87
CA LEU A 332 -15.95 -12.03 18.79
C LEU A 332 -15.06 -11.24 19.74
N PHE A 333 -15.28 -9.92 19.82
CA PHE A 333 -14.56 -9.06 20.74
C PHE A 333 -14.83 -9.44 22.20
N ASN A 334 -16.09 -9.68 22.57
CA ASN A 334 -16.49 -10.06 23.93
C ASN A 334 -15.88 -11.40 24.34
N ASP A 335 -15.87 -12.38 23.43
CA ASP A 335 -15.25 -13.68 23.67
C ASP A 335 -13.74 -13.56 23.88
N TRP A 336 -13.06 -12.80 23.02
CA TRP A 336 -11.64 -12.52 23.20
C TRP A 336 -11.38 -11.78 24.53
N ALA A 337 -12.16 -10.72 24.82
CA ALA A 337 -11.99 -9.91 26.01
C ALA A 337 -12.15 -10.74 27.30
N LYS A 338 -13.16 -11.63 27.33
CA LYS A 338 -13.37 -12.58 28.43
C LYS A 338 -12.18 -13.53 28.59
N GLN A 339 -11.69 -14.11 27.49
CA GLN A 339 -10.54 -15.03 27.52
C GLN A 339 -9.24 -14.32 27.96
N ALA A 340 -9.05 -13.08 27.51
CA ALA A 340 -7.86 -12.28 27.79
C ALA A 340 -7.94 -11.58 29.16
N GLY A 341 -9.09 -11.60 29.84
CA GLY A 341 -9.32 -10.79 31.04
C GLY A 341 -9.21 -9.29 30.76
N TYR A 342 -9.58 -8.85 29.56
CA TYR A 342 -9.61 -7.45 29.16
C TYR A 342 -10.96 -6.84 29.50
N LYS A 343 -10.94 -5.61 30.03
CA LYS A 343 -12.14 -4.81 30.27
C LYS A 343 -11.98 -3.51 29.48
N PRO A 344 -12.88 -3.19 28.55
CA PRO A 344 -12.87 -1.91 27.85
C PRO A 344 -12.86 -0.76 28.87
N SER A 345 -11.99 0.21 28.65
CA SER A 345 -12.00 1.46 29.42
C SER A 345 -13.28 2.24 29.11
N MET A 346 -13.72 3.06 30.08
CA MET A 346 -14.78 4.04 29.84
C MET A 346 -14.34 5.10 28.86
#